data_AF-A0A420PBZ9-F1
#
_entry.id   AF-A0A420PBZ9-F1
#
_cell.length_a   1.000
_cell.length_b   1.000
_cell.length_c   1.000
_cell.angle_alpha   90.00
_cell.angle_beta   90.00
_cell.angle_gamma   90.00
#
_symmetry.space_group_name_H-M   'P 1'
#
loop_
_entity.id
_entity.type
_entity.pdbx_description
1 polymer ?
#
loop_
_entity_poly.entity_id
_entity_poly.type
_entity_poly.pdbx_seq_one_letter_code
_entity_poly.pdbx_strand_id
1 'polypeptide(L)'
;MQGSVFWMAPEVIRSQYEGYSAKVDIWSLGCVVLEMFAGERPWAKEEVVGAIYKIANGKAPPITEDIQGALGPLAVAFMMDCFQVDPFDRPTADVLLLQHPFCELEPNFNFHETSLYAKIKPMQKEGAKPSQ
;
A
#
# COMPACT_ATOMS: atom_id res chain seq x y z
N MET A 1 -20.10 2.47 -1.84
CA MET A 1 -18.73 3.01 -1.77
C MET A 1 -18.28 2.97 -0.31
N GLN A 2 -18.03 1.79 0.25
CA GLN A 2 -17.78 1.60 1.68
C GLN A 2 -16.85 0.38 1.81
N GLY A 3 -15.57 0.63 2.07
CA GLY A 3 -14.55 -0.41 2.19
C GLY A 3 -13.16 0.14 1.86
N SER A 4 -12.96 0.65 0.66
CA SER A 4 -11.64 1.06 0.13
C SER A 4 -11.15 2.45 0.58
N VAL A 5 -11.91 3.16 1.43
CA VAL A 5 -11.61 4.54 1.84
C VAL A 5 -10.23 4.68 2.47
N PHE A 6 -9.75 3.65 3.17
CA PHE A 6 -8.46 3.66 3.85
C PHE A 6 -7.24 3.66 2.90
N TRP A 7 -7.45 3.37 1.61
CA TRP A 7 -6.42 3.41 0.58
C TRP A 7 -6.58 4.60 -0.37
N MET A 8 -7.65 5.41 -0.23
CA MET A 8 -7.91 6.52 -1.15
C MET A 8 -6.93 7.67 -0.93
N ALA A 9 -6.49 8.28 -2.03
CA ALA A 9 -5.65 9.47 -2.00
C ALA A 9 -6.43 10.71 -1.52
N PRO A 10 -5.75 11.71 -0.90
CA PRO A 10 -6.38 12.92 -0.39
C PRO A 10 -7.22 13.67 -1.43
N GLU A 11 -6.74 13.77 -2.67
CA GLU A 11 -7.43 14.44 -3.77
C GLU A 11 -8.74 13.75 -4.17
N VAL A 12 -8.84 12.43 -4.05
CA VAL A 12 -10.07 11.68 -4.34
C VAL A 12 -11.13 11.92 -3.25
N ILE A 13 -10.69 12.07 -2.00
CA ILE A 13 -11.58 12.39 -0.88
C ILE A 13 -12.03 13.86 -0.94
N ARG A 14 -11.12 14.78 -1.28
CA ARG A 14 -11.40 16.22 -1.32
C ARG A 14 -12.21 16.65 -2.53
N SER A 15 -11.98 16.06 -3.70
CA SER A 15 -12.61 16.48 -4.95
C SER A 15 -13.28 15.30 -5.64
N GLN A 16 -14.61 15.31 -5.64
CA GLN A 16 -15.43 14.38 -6.44
C GLN A 16 -15.69 14.92 -7.86
N TYR A 17 -15.38 16.19 -8.12
CA TYR A 17 -15.79 16.92 -9.33
C TYR A 17 -14.63 17.31 -10.26
N GLU A 18 -13.40 17.41 -9.75
CA GLU A 18 -12.21 17.57 -10.59
C GLU A 18 -11.63 16.18 -10.87
N GLY A 19 -11.34 15.89 -12.14
CA GLY A 19 -10.74 14.61 -12.50
C GLY A 19 -9.41 14.40 -11.76
N TYR A 20 -9.17 13.17 -11.29
CA TYR A 20 -7.89 12.78 -10.72
C TYR A 20 -7.02 12.07 -11.77
N SER A 21 -5.70 12.05 -11.53
CA SER A 21 -4.74 11.35 -12.40
C SER A 21 -4.49 9.91 -11.90
N ALA A 22 -3.80 9.10 -12.71
CA ALA A 22 -3.34 7.76 -12.32
C ALA A 22 -2.44 7.76 -11.06
N LYS A 23 -1.95 8.92 -10.61
CA LYS A 23 -1.15 9.01 -9.38
C LYS A 23 -1.95 8.67 -8.12
N VAL A 24 -3.28 8.62 -8.15
CA VAL A 24 -4.09 8.10 -7.03
C VAL A 24 -3.79 6.63 -6.74
N ASP A 25 -3.42 5.86 -7.77
CA ASP A 25 -3.03 4.46 -7.63
C ASP A 25 -1.66 4.33 -6.96
N ILE A 26 -0.78 5.32 -7.10
CA ILE A 26 0.52 5.36 -6.42
C ILE A 26 0.36 5.55 -4.91
N TRP A 27 -0.58 6.39 -4.49
CA TRP A 27 -0.93 6.49 -3.07
C TRP A 27 -1.49 5.15 -2.56
N SER A 28 -2.42 4.56 -3.30
CA SER A 28 -3.04 3.28 -2.97
C SER A 28 -1.99 2.16 -2.88
N LEU A 29 -0.99 2.17 -3.77
CA LEU A 29 0.14 1.25 -3.74
C LEU A 29 0.97 1.40 -2.46
N GLY A 30 1.30 2.64 -2.06
CA GLY A 30 1.96 2.90 -0.78
C GLY A 30 1.19 2.33 0.40
N CYS A 31 -0.14 2.48 0.40
CA CYS A 31 -1.01 1.88 1.41
C CYS A 31 -0.94 0.35 1.43
N VAL A 32 -0.91 -0.31 0.27
CA VAL A 32 -0.77 -1.79 0.17
C VAL A 32 0.60 -2.24 0.63
N VAL A 33 1.67 -1.51 0.30
CA VAL A 33 3.02 -1.83 0.79
C VAL A 33 3.06 -1.75 2.32
N LEU A 34 2.53 -0.68 2.90
CA LEU A 34 2.41 -0.56 4.36
C LEU A 34 1.61 -1.70 4.97
N GLU A 35 0.46 -2.05 4.36
CA GLU A 35 -0.38 -3.16 4.81
C GLU A 35 0.34 -4.52 4.74
N MET A 36 1.18 -4.76 3.73
CA MET A 36 2.00 -5.97 3.67
C MET A 36 3.01 -6.08 4.81
N PHE A 37 3.55 -4.94 5.28
CA PHE A 37 4.45 -4.92 6.45
C PHE A 37 3.69 -5.03 7.78
N ALA A 38 2.54 -4.38 7.90
CA ALA A 38 1.74 -4.35 9.13
C ALA A 38 0.83 -5.56 9.32
N GLY A 39 0.44 -6.23 8.24
CA GLY A 39 -0.59 -7.26 8.26
C GLY A 39 -2.00 -6.72 8.55
N GLU A 40 -2.18 -5.40 8.59
CA GLU A 40 -3.47 -4.73 8.78
C GLU A 40 -3.60 -3.51 7.86
N ARG A 41 -4.84 -3.15 7.53
CA ARG A 41 -5.15 -2.01 6.68
C ARG A 41 -4.62 -0.69 7.27
N PRO A 42 -4.32 0.32 6.44
CA PRO A 42 -4.06 1.67 6.93
C PRO A 42 -5.18 2.16 7.85
N TRP A 43 -4.81 2.87 8.92
CA TRP A 43 -5.75 3.42 9.87
C TRP A 43 -6.70 2.37 10.49
N ALA A 44 -6.20 1.14 10.73
CA ALA A 44 -7.00 0.02 11.25
C ALA A 44 -7.77 0.37 12.54
N LYS A 45 -7.17 1.20 13.40
CA LYS A 45 -7.72 1.67 14.68
C LYS A 45 -8.71 2.83 14.54
N GLU A 46 -8.90 3.37 13.35
CA GLU A 46 -9.78 4.51 13.10
C GLU A 46 -11.12 4.04 12.54
N GLU A 47 -12.18 4.70 13.02
CA GLU A 47 -13.48 4.69 12.35
C GLU A 47 -13.38 5.37 10.97
N VAL A 48 -14.27 4.97 10.05
CA VAL A 48 -14.26 5.44 8.66
C VAL A 48 -14.23 6.97 8.57
N VAL A 49 -15.06 7.67 9.35
CA VAL A 49 -15.12 9.13 9.34
C VAL A 49 -13.83 9.77 9.87
N GLY A 50 -13.22 9.17 10.89
CA GLY A 50 -11.94 9.61 11.43
C GLY A 50 -10.81 9.49 10.40
N ALA A 51 -10.75 8.36 9.70
CA ALA A 51 -9.80 8.16 8.61
C ALA A 51 -10.02 9.15 7.46
N ILE A 52 -11.27 9.36 7.01
CA ILE A 52 -11.61 10.35 5.98
C ILE A 52 -11.09 11.74 6.38
N TYR A 53 -11.35 12.16 7.62
CA TYR A 53 -10.89 13.45 8.10
C TYR A 53 -9.37 13.57 8.08
N LYS A 54 -8.64 12.53 8.51
CA LYS A 54 -7.17 12.53 8.50
C LYS A 54 -6.61 12.59 7.08
N ILE A 55 -7.14 11.78 6.18
CA ILE A 55 -6.67 11.72 4.78
C ILE A 55 -7.01 13.02 4.03
N ALA A 56 -8.21 13.58 4.23
CA ALA A 56 -8.60 14.86 3.63
C ALA A 56 -7.65 16.00 4.05
N ASN A 57 -7.17 15.97 5.30
CA ASN A 57 -6.18 16.89 5.84
C ASN A 57 -4.72 16.54 5.46
N GLY A 58 -4.51 15.59 4.54
CA GLY A 58 -3.18 15.24 4.04
C GLY A 58 -2.33 14.45 5.03
N LYS A 59 -2.91 13.80 6.04
CA LYS A 59 -2.12 12.91 6.90
C LYS A 59 -1.80 11.62 6.13
N ALA A 60 -0.51 11.29 6.04
CA ALA A 60 -0.06 10.01 5.53
C ALA A 60 -0.43 8.86 6.48
N PRO A 61 -0.67 7.64 5.96
CA PRO A 61 -0.84 6.45 6.77
C PRO A 61 0.28 6.29 7.82
N PRO A 62 -0.07 5.95 9.09
CA PRO A 62 0.91 5.88 10.15
C PRO A 62 1.76 4.61 10.03
N ILE A 63 3.07 4.76 10.14
CA ILE A 63 3.99 3.67 10.41
C ILE A 63 3.98 3.45 11.93
N THR A 64 3.55 2.26 12.37
CA THR A 64 3.46 1.93 13.78
C THR A 64 4.79 1.42 14.34
N GLU A 65 4.99 1.54 15.66
CA GLU A 65 6.26 1.17 16.32
C GLU A 65 6.60 -0.32 16.15
N ASP A 66 5.59 -1.19 16.07
CA ASP A 66 5.74 -2.63 15.91
C ASP A 66 6.32 -3.04 14.54
N ILE A 67 6.10 -2.24 13.48
CA ILE A 67 6.64 -2.52 12.14
C ILE A 67 7.92 -1.74 11.84
N GLN A 68 8.25 -0.74 12.65
CA GLN A 68 9.40 0.15 12.40
C GLN A 68 10.72 -0.63 12.35
N GLY A 69 10.86 -1.71 13.14
CA GLY A 69 12.03 -2.60 13.09
C GLY A 69 12.11 -3.50 11.85
N ALA A 70 10.98 -3.75 11.19
CA ALA A 70 10.91 -4.55 9.96
C ALA A 70 11.10 -3.71 8.69
N LEU A 71 10.87 -2.40 8.78
CA LEU A 71 11.00 -1.48 7.67
C LEU A 71 12.46 -1.06 7.46
N GLY A 72 13.04 -1.51 6.35
CA GLY A 72 14.31 -0.98 5.87
C GLY A 72 14.18 0.48 5.37
N PRO A 73 15.29 1.23 5.30
CA PRO A 73 15.27 2.63 4.88
C PRO A 73 14.71 2.83 3.46
N LEU A 74 14.92 1.87 2.55
CA LEU A 74 14.38 1.91 1.20
C LEU A 74 12.85 1.80 1.16
N ALA A 75 12.26 0.95 2.01
CA ALA A 75 10.81 0.82 2.10
C ALA A 75 10.16 2.11 2.64
N VAL A 76 10.80 2.72 3.65
CA VAL A 76 10.36 4.01 4.20
C VAL A 76 10.44 5.10 3.13
N ALA A 77 11.56 5.22 2.42
CA ALA A 77 11.72 6.19 1.34
C ALA A 77 10.66 6.00 0.25
N PHE A 78 10.41 4.75 -0.17
CA PHE A 78 9.39 4.43 -1.17
C PHE A 78 7.99 4.87 -0.72
N MET A 79 7.63 4.61 0.54
CA MET A 79 6.33 5.03 1.09
C MET A 79 6.24 6.55 1.22
N MET A 80 7.32 7.24 1.57
CA MET A 80 7.34 8.71 1.61
C MET A 80 7.08 9.32 0.23
N ASP A 81 7.64 8.74 -0.83
CA ASP A 81 7.36 9.14 -2.21
C ASP A 81 5.90 8.84 -2.60
N CYS A 82 5.38 7.67 -2.24
CA CYS A 82 3.97 7.32 -2.50
C CYS A 82 2.99 8.25 -1.78
N PHE A 83 3.33 8.68 -0.56
CA PHE A 83 2.46 9.49 0.31
C PHE A 83 2.65 11.00 0.17
N GLN A 84 3.19 11.47 -0.96
CA GLN A 84 3.12 12.89 -1.30
C GLN A 84 1.65 13.33 -1.43
N VAL A 85 1.28 14.32 -0.62
CA VAL A 85 -0.10 14.84 -0.52
C VAL A 85 -0.48 15.65 -1.74
N ASP A 86 0.48 16.41 -2.28
CA ASP A 86 0.33 17.05 -3.56
C ASP A 86 0.55 16.00 -4.68
N PRO A 87 -0.46 15.71 -5.52
CA PRO A 87 -0.29 14.78 -6.63
C PRO A 87 0.76 15.25 -7.64
N PHE A 88 1.12 16.54 -7.71
CA PHE A 88 2.19 16.99 -8.60
C PHE A 88 3.57 16.51 -8.14
N ASP A 89 3.81 16.48 -6.83
CA ASP A 89 5.05 15.99 -6.22
C ASP A 89 5.14 14.46 -6.17
N ARG A 90 3.99 13.76 -6.21
CA ARG A 90 3.96 12.30 -6.22
C ARG A 90 4.55 11.76 -7.54
N PRO A 91 5.50 10.81 -7.53
CA PRO A 91 6.05 10.24 -8.76
C PRO A 91 5.01 9.41 -9.52
N THR A 92 5.28 9.17 -10.81
CA THR A 92 4.51 8.19 -11.60
C THR A 92 5.03 6.78 -11.37
N ALA A 93 4.26 5.77 -11.79
CA ALA A 93 4.69 4.37 -11.75
C ALA A 93 6.02 4.16 -12.49
N ASP A 94 6.18 4.76 -13.67
CA ASP A 94 7.42 4.65 -14.45
C ASP A 94 8.62 5.21 -13.69
N VAL A 95 8.47 6.35 -13.02
CA VAL A 95 9.55 6.96 -12.24
C VAL A 95 9.92 6.06 -11.07
N LEU A 96 8.94 5.55 -10.31
CA LEU A 96 9.22 4.65 -9.19
C LEU A 96 9.92 3.37 -9.64
N LEU A 97 9.40 2.70 -10.68
CA LEU A 97 9.95 1.44 -11.17
C LEU A 97 11.36 1.59 -11.76
N LEU A 98 11.67 2.73 -12.38
CA LEU A 98 12.96 2.94 -13.03
C LEU A 98 14.03 3.56 -12.11
N GLN A 99 13.62 4.28 -11.06
CA GLN A 99 14.55 5.11 -10.28
C GLN A 99 14.60 4.77 -8.79
N HIS A 100 13.57 4.12 -8.23
CA HIS A 100 13.50 3.89 -6.80
C HIS A 100 14.16 2.55 -6.43
N PRO A 101 15.23 2.51 -5.59
CA PRO A 101 15.96 1.27 -5.29
C PRO A 101 15.12 0.18 -4.61
N PHE A 102 14.04 0.57 -3.91
CA PHE A 102 13.06 -0.40 -3.37
C PHE A 102 12.39 -1.27 -4.46
N CYS A 103 12.31 -0.78 -5.69
CA CYS A 103 11.73 -1.50 -6.83
C CYS A 103 12.75 -2.35 -7.59
N GLU A 104 14.04 -2.31 -7.21
CA GLU A 104 15.05 -3.18 -7.81
C GLU A 104 14.77 -4.63 -7.42
N LEU A 105 14.57 -5.47 -8.43
CA LEU A 105 14.36 -6.90 -8.23
C LEU A 105 15.70 -7.59 -8.00
N GLU A 106 15.77 -8.40 -6.96
CA GLU A 106 16.86 -9.34 -6.76
C GLU A 106 16.94 -10.29 -7.97
N PRO A 107 18.04 -10.33 -8.74
CA PRO A 107 18.12 -11.06 -10.02
C PRO A 107 17.81 -12.55 -9.91
N ASN A 108 18.04 -13.13 -8.74
CA ASN A 108 17.84 -14.55 -8.45
C ASN A 108 16.60 -14.79 -7.57
N PHE A 109 15.71 -13.82 -7.43
CA PHE A 109 14.48 -14.01 -6.67
C PHE A 109 13.60 -15.07 -7.33
N ASN A 110 13.31 -16.14 -6.58
CA ASN A 110 12.34 -17.15 -6.97
C ASN A 110 11.25 -17.27 -5.90
N PHE A 111 10.04 -16.83 -6.22
CA PHE A 111 8.90 -16.89 -5.30
C PHE A 111 8.64 -18.32 -4.78
N HIS A 112 8.82 -19.34 -5.61
CA HIS A 112 8.54 -20.73 -5.27
C HIS A 112 9.50 -21.33 -4.23
N GLU A 113 10.63 -20.67 -4.00
CA GLU A 113 11.64 -21.08 -3.01
C GLU A 113 11.49 -20.33 -1.68
N THR A 114 10.55 -19.37 -1.60
CA THR A 114 10.34 -18.59 -0.39
C THR A 114 9.59 -19.37 0.70
N SER A 115 9.85 -19.00 1.96
CA SER A 115 9.07 -19.50 3.10
C SER A 115 7.59 -19.12 3.02
N LEU A 116 7.26 -18.00 2.35
CA LEU A 116 5.88 -17.59 2.09
C LEU A 116 5.17 -18.59 1.17
N TYR A 117 5.81 -18.97 0.05
CA TYR A 117 5.25 -19.99 -0.85
C TYR A 117 5.00 -21.32 -0.15
N ALA A 118 5.95 -21.76 0.68
CA ALA A 118 5.80 -22.99 1.48
C ALA A 118 4.59 -22.95 2.42
N LYS A 119 4.27 -21.77 2.99
CA LYS A 119 3.11 -21.56 3.88
C LYS A 119 1.77 -21.51 3.14
N ILE A 120 1.71 -20.90 1.95
CA ILE A 120 0.45 -20.75 1.20
C ILE A 120 0.08 -21.98 0.36
N LYS A 121 1.07 -22.79 -0.07
CA LYS A 121 0.85 -23.98 -0.92
C LYS A 121 -0.15 -25.00 -0.34
N PRO A 122 -0.15 -25.32 0.98
CA PRO A 122 -1.13 -26.22 1.57
C PRO A 122 -2.55 -25.64 1.57
N MET A 123 -2.69 -24.33 1.80
CA MET A 123 -4.00 -23.64 1.85
C MET A 123 -4.74 -23.69 0.51
N GLN A 124 -4.00 -23.72 -0.61
CA GLN A 124 -4.58 -23.86 -1.95
C GLN A 124 -5.17 -25.25 -2.23
N LYS A 125 -4.69 -26.30 -1.55
CA LYS A 125 -5.21 -27.67 -1.74
C LYS A 125 -6.49 -27.94 -0.96
N GLU A 126 -6.72 -27.25 0.14
CA GLU A 126 -7.90 -27.45 1.00
C GLU A 126 -9.16 -26.72 0.50
N GLY A 127 -9.01 -25.71 -0.37
CA GLY A 127 -10.13 -25.03 -1.05
C GLY A 127 -10.77 -25.82 -2.20
N ALA A 128 -10.22 -26.99 -2.56
CA ALA A 128 -10.74 -27.87 -3.61
C ALA A 128 -11.49 -29.07 -3.01
N LYS A 129 -12.53 -28.82 -2.20
CA LYS A 129 -13.54 -29.86 -1.92
C LYS A 129 -14.69 -29.67 -2.92
N PRO A 130 -14.94 -30.63 -3.84
CA PRO A 130 -16.15 -30.61 -4.63
C PRO A 130 -17.34 -30.80 -3.68
N SER A 131 -18.30 -29.88 -3.74
CA SER A 131 -19.63 -30.10 -3.19
C SER A 131 -20.20 -31.37 -3.81
N GLN A 132 -20.48 -32.37 -2.97
CA GLN A 132 -21.36 -33.48 -3.35
C GLN A 132 -22.79 -32.97 -3.47
#